data_AF-A0A074VHB5-F1
#
_entry.id   AF-A0A074VHB5-F1
#
_cell.length_a   1.000
_cell.length_b   1.000
_cell.length_c   1.000
_cell.angle_alpha   90.00
_cell.angle_beta   90.00
_cell.angle_gamma   90.00
#
_symmetry.space_group_name_H-M   'P 1'
#
loop_
_entity.id
_entity.type
_entity.pdbx_description
1 polymer ?
#
loop_
_entity_poly.entity_id
_entity_poly.type
_entity_poly.pdbx_seq_one_letter_code
_entity_poly.pdbx_strand_id
1 'polypeptide(L)'
;MDKLKMHSLNKVNENIKKIGTQFPNCITERINQLGEVEYAIDFDMLKQELSSVIVAGREERYQFTWPDKKESILLANAPIAKTLRPCREESVDFDDTENLYIEGDNLEVLKLLQETYLGKVKMIYID
;
A
#
# COMPACT_ATOMS: atom_id res chain seq x y z
N MET A 1 26.35 -5.10 2.41
CA MET A 1 25.74 -4.07 3.27
C MET A 1 24.40 -3.73 2.65
N ASP A 2 23.31 -4.27 3.21
CA ASP A 2 21.95 -3.93 2.77
C ASP A 2 21.70 -2.45 3.06
N LYS A 3 21.50 -1.65 2.00
CA LYS A 3 21.03 -0.28 2.12
C LYS A 3 19.59 -0.34 2.63
N LEU A 4 19.39 -0.08 3.91
CA LEU A 4 18.07 0.13 4.50
C LEU A 4 17.37 1.27 3.74
N LYS A 5 16.39 0.92 2.91
CA LYS A 5 15.52 1.89 2.25
C LYS A 5 14.58 2.45 3.32
N MET A 6 14.79 3.70 3.73
CA MET A 6 13.95 4.41 4.73
C MET A 6 12.61 4.88 4.12
N HIS A 7 11.91 3.98 3.44
CA HIS A 7 10.60 4.26 2.85
C HIS A 7 9.64 3.18 3.31
N SER A 8 8.37 3.54 3.52
CA SER A 8 7.35 2.54 3.84
C SER A 8 7.27 1.49 2.74
N LEU A 9 6.97 0.25 3.11
CA LEU A 9 6.84 -0.85 2.15
C LEU A 9 5.89 -0.48 1.01
N ASN A 10 6.36 -0.64 -0.23
CA ASN A 10 5.53 -0.50 -1.41
C ASN A 10 4.58 -1.70 -1.48
N LYS A 11 3.31 -1.48 -1.12
CA LYS A 11 2.28 -2.53 -1.11
C LYS A 11 2.05 -3.16 -2.48
N VAL A 12 2.27 -2.42 -3.57
CA VAL A 12 2.18 -2.97 -4.92
C VAL A 12 3.23 -4.06 -5.10
N ASN A 13 4.49 -3.79 -4.71
CA ASN A 13 5.57 -4.77 -4.80
C ASN A 13 5.36 -5.97 -3.86
N GLU A 14 4.81 -5.76 -2.66
CA GLU A 14 4.44 -6.88 -1.79
C GLU A 14 3.34 -7.75 -2.39
N ASN A 15 2.30 -7.14 -2.95
CA ASN A 15 1.20 -7.86 -3.57
C ASN A 15 1.69 -8.65 -4.78
N ILE A 16 2.58 -8.06 -5.59
CA ILE A 16 3.24 -8.75 -6.70
C ILE A 16 4.04 -9.96 -6.20
N LYS A 17 4.82 -9.82 -5.12
CA LYS A 17 5.55 -10.95 -4.53
C LYS A 17 4.63 -12.05 -3.99
N LYS A 18 3.55 -11.70 -3.29
CA LYS A 18 2.58 -12.67 -2.74
C LYS A 18 1.91 -13.45 -3.86
N ILE A 19 1.43 -12.73 -4.90
CA ILE A 19 0.82 -13.34 -6.08
C ILE A 19 1.84 -14.17 -6.84
N GLY A 20 3.07 -13.70 -7.05
CA GLY A 20 4.12 -14.46 -7.74
C GLY A 20 4.56 -15.73 -7.01
N THR A 21 4.43 -15.76 -5.67
CA THR A 21 4.68 -16.98 -4.89
C THR A 21 3.60 -18.04 -5.14
N GLN A 22 2.36 -17.61 -5.36
CA GLN A 22 1.21 -18.50 -5.56
C GLN A 22 0.99 -18.86 -7.04
N PHE A 23 1.27 -17.93 -7.94
CA PHE A 23 1.05 -18.03 -9.39
C PHE A 23 2.29 -17.50 -10.16
N PRO A 24 3.39 -18.26 -10.21
CA PRO A 24 4.65 -17.82 -10.83
C PRO A 24 4.50 -17.44 -12.30
N ASN A 25 3.63 -18.14 -13.04
CA ASN A 25 3.38 -17.92 -14.47
C ASN A 25 2.73 -16.56 -14.77
N CYS A 26 2.17 -15.91 -13.76
CA CYS A 26 1.46 -14.64 -13.91
C CYS A 26 2.36 -13.42 -13.71
N ILE A 27 3.66 -13.62 -13.48
CA ILE A 27 4.62 -12.53 -13.35
C ILE A 27 5.28 -12.27 -14.69
N THR A 28 5.17 -11.03 -15.17
CA THR A 28 5.82 -10.56 -16.39
C THR A 28 6.81 -9.45 -16.07
N GLU A 29 7.80 -9.27 -16.92
CA GLU A 29 8.74 -8.17 -16.88
C GLU A 29 8.22 -7.04 -17.80
N ARG A 30 8.30 -5.79 -17.33
CA ARG A 30 8.01 -4.60 -18.13
C ARG A 30 9.11 -3.57 -17.95
N ILE A 31 9.32 -2.73 -18.96
CA ILE A 31 10.29 -1.64 -18.88
C ILE A 31 9.57 -0.40 -18.35
N ASN A 32 10.07 0.17 -17.26
CA ASN A 32 9.53 1.41 -16.69
C ASN A 32 10.01 2.66 -17.49
N GLN A 33 9.53 3.85 -17.12
CA GLN A 33 9.91 5.10 -17.80
C GLN A 33 11.41 5.43 -17.70
N LEU A 34 12.14 4.77 -16.81
CA LEU A 34 13.58 4.93 -16.57
C LEU A 34 14.42 3.89 -17.34
N GLY A 35 13.78 3.01 -18.11
CA GLY A 35 14.47 1.95 -18.87
C GLY A 35 14.84 0.72 -18.04
N GLU A 36 14.37 0.63 -16.79
CA GLU A 36 14.65 -0.49 -15.89
C GLU A 36 13.56 -1.57 -15.99
N VAL A 37 13.95 -2.83 -15.77
CA VAL A 37 13.03 -3.97 -15.75
C VAL A 37 12.31 -4.03 -14.40
N GLU A 38 10.98 -3.90 -14.43
CA GLU A 38 10.10 -4.11 -13.28
C GLU A 38 9.24 -5.37 -13.47
N TYR A 39 9.09 -6.13 -12.39
CA TYR A 39 8.10 -7.21 -12.33
C TYR A 39 6.69 -6.63 -12.19
N ALA A 40 5.78 -7.10 -13.02
CA ALA A 40 4.37 -6.77 -13.02
C ALA A 40 3.53 -8.06 -13.09
N ILE A 41 2.25 -7.95 -12.76
CA ILE A 41 1.31 -9.06 -12.89
C ILE A 41 0.68 -8.99 -14.28
N ASP A 42 0.75 -10.08 -15.02
CA ASP A 42 -0.12 -10.33 -16.16
C ASP A 42 -1.51 -10.70 -15.63
N PHE A 43 -2.42 -9.73 -15.66
CA PHE A 43 -3.78 -9.90 -15.16
C PHE A 43 -4.61 -10.85 -16.03
N ASP A 44 -4.28 -11.01 -17.30
CA ASP A 44 -5.00 -11.93 -18.18
C ASP A 44 -4.60 -13.38 -17.85
N MET A 45 -3.30 -13.63 -17.64
CA MET A 45 -2.80 -14.93 -17.17
C MET A 45 -3.30 -15.26 -15.77
N LEU A 46 -3.26 -14.30 -14.84
CA LEU A 46 -3.78 -14.49 -13.48
C LEU A 46 -5.27 -14.80 -13.48
N LYS A 47 -6.03 -14.15 -14.37
CA LYS A 47 -7.45 -14.43 -14.53
C LYS A 47 -7.66 -15.84 -15.07
N GLN A 48 -6.85 -16.33 -16.00
CA GLN A 48 -6.95 -17.71 -16.52
C GLN A 48 -6.66 -18.75 -15.44
N GLU A 49 -5.57 -18.59 -14.68
CA GLU A 49 -5.18 -19.52 -13.60
C GLU A 49 -6.23 -19.58 -12.47
N LEU A 50 -6.88 -18.46 -12.17
CA LEU A 50 -7.92 -18.38 -11.13
C LEU A 50 -9.33 -18.75 -11.61
N SER A 51 -9.53 -18.99 -12.91
CA SER A 51 -10.84 -19.24 -13.50
C SER A 51 -11.04 -20.73 -13.81
N SER A 52 -11.78 -21.44 -12.96
CA SER A 52 -12.28 -22.80 -13.26
C SER A 52 -13.44 -22.80 -14.26
N VAL A 53 -14.06 -21.63 -14.47
CA VAL A 53 -15.13 -21.36 -15.42
C VAL A 53 -14.72 -20.10 -16.17
N ILE A 54 -14.90 -20.06 -17.49
CA ILE A 54 -14.63 -18.88 -18.32
C ILE A 54 -15.56 -17.75 -17.85
N VAL A 55 -15.12 -16.94 -16.89
CA VAL A 55 -15.76 -15.65 -16.56
C VAL A 55 -15.29 -14.62 -17.60
N ALA A 56 -15.57 -14.93 -18.87
CA ALA A 56 -15.46 -14.00 -19.99
C ALA A 56 -16.83 -13.34 -20.15
N GLY A 57 -16.99 -12.19 -19.50
CA GLY A 57 -18.20 -11.39 -19.65
C GLY A 57 -18.35 -10.33 -18.58
N ARG A 58 -19.24 -9.38 -18.87
CA ARG A 58 -19.89 -8.46 -17.93
C ARG A 58 -20.82 -9.23 -16.98
N GLU A 59 -20.36 -10.32 -16.36
CA GLU A 59 -21.04 -10.79 -15.15
C GLU A 59 -21.09 -9.59 -14.21
N GLU A 60 -22.28 -9.29 -13.69
CA GLU A 60 -22.61 -8.09 -12.94
C GLU A 60 -21.74 -7.99 -11.67
N ARG A 61 -20.51 -7.50 -11.85
CA ARG A 61 -19.63 -7.14 -10.76
C ARG A 61 -20.27 -5.92 -10.12
N TYR A 62 -21.06 -6.13 -9.07
CA TYR A 62 -21.54 -5.05 -8.25
C TYR A 62 -20.33 -4.39 -7.58
N GLN A 63 -19.84 -3.33 -8.22
CA GLN A 63 -18.69 -2.58 -7.76
C GLN A 63 -19.10 -1.12 -7.68
N PHE A 64 -18.95 -0.53 -6.51
CA PHE A 64 -19.08 0.92 -6.36
C PHE A 64 -17.93 1.60 -7.12
N THR A 65 -18.24 2.27 -8.23
CA THR A 65 -17.29 3.01 -9.07
C THR A 65 -17.58 4.50 -8.99
N TRP A 66 -16.54 5.30 -8.79
CA TRP A 66 -16.58 6.76 -8.82
C TRP A 66 -15.38 7.28 -9.62
N PRO A 67 -15.42 8.53 -10.12
CA PRO A 67 -14.27 9.17 -10.75
C PRO A 67 -13.01 9.05 -9.88
N ASP A 68 -11.86 8.82 -10.50
CA ASP A 68 -10.55 8.78 -9.82
C ASP A 68 -10.34 7.66 -8.78
N LYS A 69 -11.28 6.71 -8.64
CA LYS A 69 -11.14 5.53 -7.76
C LYS A 69 -9.79 4.81 -7.95
N LYS A 70 -9.37 4.64 -9.21
CA LYS A 70 -8.11 3.96 -9.55
C LYS A 70 -6.90 4.76 -9.07
N GLU A 71 -6.95 6.08 -9.19
CA GLU A 71 -5.90 6.99 -8.73
C GLU A 71 -5.82 7.01 -7.21
N SER A 72 -6.97 7.04 -6.50
CA SER A 72 -7.00 6.94 -5.03
C SER A 72 -6.36 5.65 -4.51
N ILE A 73 -6.62 4.51 -5.18
CA ILE A 73 -5.99 3.23 -4.85
C ILE A 73 -4.47 3.28 -5.09
N LEU A 74 -4.04 3.90 -6.19
CA LEU A 74 -2.61 4.04 -6.48
C LEU A 74 -1.91 4.90 -5.42
N LEU A 75 -2.50 6.05 -5.07
CA LEU A 75 -2.01 6.94 -4.03
C LEU A 75 -1.91 6.23 -2.68
N ALA A 76 -2.92 5.44 -2.28
CA ALA A 76 -2.89 4.70 -1.02
C ALA A 76 -1.75 3.66 -0.95
N ASN A 77 -1.37 3.07 -2.09
CA ASN A 77 -0.32 2.05 -2.15
C ASN A 77 1.09 2.60 -2.42
N ALA A 78 1.21 3.87 -2.81
CA ALA A 78 2.49 4.50 -3.06
C ALA A 78 3.34 4.59 -1.76
N PRO A 79 4.66 4.31 -1.84
CA PRO A 79 5.54 4.40 -0.69
C PRO A 79 5.65 5.84 -0.18
N ILE A 80 5.90 6.02 1.12
CA ILE A 80 6.19 7.33 1.71
C ILE A 80 7.66 7.45 2.12
N ALA A 81 8.27 8.60 1.81
CA ALA A 81 9.67 8.95 2.11
C ALA A 81 9.79 10.04 3.19
N LYS A 82 8.76 10.21 4.03
CA LYS A 82 8.74 11.16 5.14
C LYS A 82 9.07 10.45 6.46
N THR A 83 9.37 11.22 7.50
CA THR A 83 9.58 10.72 8.87
C THR A 83 8.89 11.64 9.87
N LEU A 84 8.53 11.09 11.03
CA LEU A 84 8.06 11.89 12.16
C LEU A 84 9.25 12.57 12.84
N ARG A 85 9.06 13.81 13.30
CA ARG A 85 10.02 14.57 14.09
C ARG A 85 9.38 14.90 15.45
N PRO A 86 10.02 14.54 16.58
CA PRO A 86 9.48 14.87 17.89
C PRO A 86 9.55 16.40 18.14
N CYS A 87 8.49 16.96 18.71
CA CYS A 87 8.41 18.37 19.10
C CYS A 87 8.29 18.50 20.62
N ARG A 88 9.42 18.46 21.33
CA ARG A 88 9.44 18.48 22.82
C ARG A 88 8.92 19.79 23.42
N GLU A 89 9.08 20.91 22.72
CA GLU A 89 8.71 22.24 23.22
C GLU A 89 7.19 22.42 23.34
N GLU A 90 6.42 21.80 22.44
CA GLU A 90 4.95 21.87 22.42
C GLU A 90 4.29 20.64 23.06
N SER A 91 5.08 19.65 23.46
CA SER A 91 4.58 18.42 24.06
C SER A 91 4.34 18.59 25.55
N VAL A 92 3.23 18.03 26.02
CA VAL A 92 2.94 17.91 27.44
C VAL A 92 3.35 16.51 27.90
N ASP A 93 4.23 16.45 28.90
CA ASP A 93 4.70 15.20 29.51
C ASP A 93 5.31 14.20 28.50
N PHE A 94 6.23 14.69 27.66
CA PHE A 94 6.73 13.97 26.49
C PHE A 94 7.29 12.57 26.77
N ASP A 95 7.98 12.39 27.90
CA ASP A 95 8.70 11.16 28.19
C ASP A 95 7.82 10.08 28.85
N ASP A 96 6.69 10.44 29.48
CA ASP A 96 5.82 9.51 30.22
C ASP A 96 4.40 9.36 29.62
N THR A 97 3.95 10.28 28.76
CA THR A 97 2.62 10.21 28.16
C THR A 97 2.48 9.06 27.14
N GLU A 98 1.37 8.32 27.22
CA GLU A 98 0.99 7.30 26.22
C GLU A 98 0.15 7.88 25.06
N ASN A 99 -0.08 9.19 25.05
CA ASN A 99 -0.93 9.87 24.07
C ASN A 99 -0.10 10.56 23.00
N LEU A 100 -0.53 10.47 21.74
CA LEU A 100 0.17 11.04 20.60
C LEU A 100 -0.74 12.03 19.86
N TYR A 101 -0.20 13.22 19.61
CA TYR A 101 -0.72 14.16 18.63
C TYR A 101 0.28 14.27 17.48
N ILE A 102 -0.19 14.19 16.24
CA ILE A 102 0.65 14.24 15.04
C ILE A 102 0.07 15.29 14.10
N GLU A 103 0.88 16.28 13.76
CA GLU A 103 0.52 17.30 12.78
C GLU A 103 1.01 16.90 11.37
N GLY A 104 0.12 16.94 10.38
CA GLY A 104 0.43 16.62 8.99
C GLY A 104 -0.79 16.15 8.18
N ASP A 105 -0.55 15.76 6.94
CA ASP A 105 -1.56 15.12 6.09
C ASP A 105 -1.90 13.72 6.63
N ASN A 106 -3.20 13.42 6.78
CA ASN A 106 -3.65 12.21 7.44
C ASN A 106 -3.26 10.93 6.69
N LEU A 107 -3.28 10.92 5.36
CA LEU A 107 -2.92 9.76 4.55
C LEU A 107 -1.44 9.46 4.71
N GLU A 108 -0.60 10.49 4.74
CA GLU A 108 0.83 10.36 4.96
C GLU A 108 1.15 9.86 6.37
N VAL A 109 0.52 10.43 7.40
CA VAL A 109 0.69 10.01 8.79
C VAL A 109 0.27 8.55 8.97
N LEU A 110 -0.88 8.15 8.42
CA LEU A 110 -1.35 6.77 8.48
C LEU A 110 -0.40 5.79 7.78
N LYS A 111 0.24 6.21 6.68
CA LYS A 111 1.27 5.40 6.02
C LYS A 111 2.51 5.21 6.89
N LEU A 112 2.92 6.22 7.66
CA LEU A 112 4.05 6.13 8.59
C LEU A 112 3.73 5.22 9.79
N LEU A 113 2.53 5.35 10.35
CA LEU A 113 2.09 4.55 11.50
C LEU A 113 1.84 3.07 11.13
N GLN A 114 1.60 2.79 9.86
CA GLN A 114 1.19 1.47 9.39
C GLN A 114 2.07 0.34 9.90
N GLU A 115 3.39 0.41 9.74
CA GLU A 115 4.28 -0.70 10.11
C GLU A 115 4.30 -0.95 11.62
N THR A 116 4.22 0.11 12.43
CA THR A 116 4.35 0.00 13.90
C THR A 116 3.02 -0.33 14.59
N TYR A 117 1.90 0.16 14.04
CA TYR A 117 0.57 0.09 14.66
C TYR A 117 -0.41 -0.85 13.94
N LEU A 118 0.05 -1.64 12.96
CA LEU A 118 -0.80 -2.60 12.25
C LEU A 118 -1.51 -3.54 13.23
N GLY A 119 -2.85 -3.57 13.18
CA GLY A 119 -3.66 -4.43 14.03
C GLY A 119 -3.68 -4.08 15.51
N LYS A 120 -3.08 -2.95 15.93
CA LYS A 120 -3.02 -2.51 17.33
C LYS A 120 -4.12 -1.50 17.71
N VAL A 121 -4.81 -0.92 16.72
CA VAL A 121 -5.84 0.11 16.96
C VAL A 121 -7.19 -0.55 17.26
N LYS A 122 -7.74 -0.29 18.46
CA LYS A 122 -9.00 -0.87 18.93
C LYS A 122 -10.25 -0.16 18.38
N MET A 123 -10.18 1.16 18.24
CA MET A 123 -11.29 2.00 17.80
C MET A 123 -10.75 3.17 16.97
N ILE A 124 -11.45 3.52 15.89
CA ILE A 124 -11.17 4.70 15.07
C ILE A 124 -12.44 5.56 15.10
N TYR A 125 -12.28 6.83 15.46
CA TYR A 125 -13.33 7.85 15.38
C TYR A 125 -12.86 8.94 14.40
N ILE A 126 -13.67 9.24 13.39
CA ILE A 126 -13.45 10.27 12.38
C ILE A 126 -14.76 11.04 12.19
N ASP A 127 -14.68 12.36 12.10
CA ASP A 127 -15.80 13.24 11.75
C ASP A 127 -15.73 13.57 10.25
#